data_AF-K2EAP8-F1
#
_entry.id   AF-K2EAP8-F1
#
_cell.length_a   1.000
_cell.length_b   1.000
_cell.length_c   1.000
_cell.angle_alpha   90.00
_cell.angle_beta   90.00
_cell.angle_gamma   90.00
#
_symmetry.space_group_name_H-M   'P 1'
#
loop_
_entity.id
_entity.type
_entity.pdbx_description
1 polymer ?
#
loop_
_entity_poly.entity_id
_entity_poly.type
_entity_poly.pdbx_seq_one_letter_code
_entity_poly.pdbx_strand_id
1 'polypeptide(L)'
;MALYHKYRPQTFSDVIDQEHIIKTLINQITTDKVSHAYLFTGPRGVGKTTTARILAKSLNCKDKKEFTAEPCNNCQSCQEITNSTSIDVIEIDAASHTGVDNVRQNIIENSQFKPTTSKLKIFIIDEVHMLSTAAFNALLKTLEEPPNYVVFILATTDPQKLPATIISRCQRYTFSKVPSKEMSQSLKNIAEKEGVKIEENVLLRVARKSEGCLRDGISLLEQLMASGAKKITEEIASLVLPSASIELQLEFAKYLANKQQKEALNFLNKLDNEGLNIIYFSHDFIEFLRVLMIAGVDMDLAEHELDLNKENKEKIQELKTLLSEIEIIKLLDLAIKRDGEVKNSVLPQLPLEMLAIEWCNQDNKTTTKDESLVQVKNENKQVEPKKIELVVENTIQQTETIEPKKEENIEITTETAPETKKEIIEPVLNTPANNAPVSKEQVENNWSNIIKALEIEAPSMTFILKMAKIQNVQNNVITLSVEYSFHKEKLSENVTKQKIENIFNTILGSQIRIEITEITGEKKIEANNNQLNNLATALGGQILN
;
A
#
# COMPACT_ATOMS: atom_id res chain seq x y z
N MET A 1 4.75 -1.16 -31.37
CA MET A 1 5.50 -0.47 -30.31
C MET A 1 4.49 0.29 -29.49
N ALA A 2 4.45 0.10 -28.17
CA ALA A 2 3.36 0.59 -27.33
C ALA A 2 3.22 2.12 -27.38
N LEU A 3 1.98 2.62 -27.30
CA LEU A 3 1.67 4.05 -27.38
C LEU A 3 2.36 4.85 -26.28
N TYR A 4 2.46 4.31 -25.07
CA TYR A 4 3.15 4.99 -23.95
C TYR A 4 4.68 5.10 -24.14
N HIS A 5 5.28 4.31 -25.04
CA HIS A 5 6.65 4.51 -25.51
C HIS A 5 6.70 5.50 -26.69
N LYS A 6 5.80 5.36 -27.67
CA LYS A 6 5.72 6.23 -28.88
C LYS A 6 5.46 7.69 -28.53
N TYR A 7 4.61 7.95 -27.54
CA TYR A 7 4.19 9.28 -27.09
C TYR A 7 4.82 9.70 -25.76
N ARG A 8 5.93 9.08 -25.35
CA ARG A 8 6.69 9.53 -24.18
C ARG A 8 7.22 10.96 -24.44
N PRO A 9 6.91 11.96 -23.59
CA PRO A 9 7.45 13.33 -23.70
C PRO A 9 8.95 13.40 -23.96
N GLN A 10 9.40 14.29 -24.87
CA GLN A 10 10.80 14.39 -25.31
C GLN A 10 11.44 15.76 -25.03
N THR A 11 10.61 16.78 -24.76
CA THR A 11 10.99 18.14 -24.36
C THR A 11 10.27 18.51 -23.06
N PHE A 12 10.67 19.62 -22.44
CA PHE A 12 10.00 20.12 -21.25
C PHE A 12 8.55 20.60 -21.51
N SER A 13 8.26 21.09 -22.72
CA SER A 13 6.91 21.53 -23.11
C SER A 13 5.95 20.39 -23.44
N ASP A 14 6.45 19.17 -23.65
CA ASP A 14 5.63 17.95 -23.79
C ASP A 14 5.09 17.42 -22.44
N VAL A 15 5.52 17.96 -21.29
CA VAL A 15 5.16 17.43 -19.96
C VAL A 15 3.89 18.07 -19.41
N ILE A 16 2.80 17.30 -19.41
CA ILE A 16 1.45 17.71 -18.99
C ILE A 16 1.37 17.93 -17.47
N ASP A 17 0.70 19.01 -17.04
CA ASP A 17 0.33 19.33 -15.65
C ASP A 17 1.49 19.50 -14.62
N GLN A 18 2.76 19.57 -15.06
CA GLN A 18 3.91 19.72 -14.13
C GLN A 18 4.59 21.09 -14.21
N GLU A 19 3.88 22.13 -14.64
CA GLU A 19 4.43 23.46 -14.98
C GLU A 19 5.39 24.04 -13.93
N HIS A 20 5.04 23.93 -12.65
CA HIS A 20 5.83 24.50 -11.55
C HIS A 20 7.18 23.79 -11.36
N ILE A 21 7.22 22.46 -11.54
CA ILE A 21 8.45 21.66 -11.55
C ILE A 21 9.29 22.05 -12.75
N ILE A 22 8.67 22.01 -13.94
CA ILE A 22 9.32 22.22 -15.23
C ILE A 22 9.95 23.61 -15.31
N LYS A 23 9.21 24.67 -14.95
CA LYS A 23 9.71 26.05 -14.89
C LYS A 23 10.89 26.21 -13.92
N THR A 24 10.87 25.50 -12.79
CA THR A 24 11.96 25.52 -11.81
C THR A 24 13.21 24.83 -12.35
N LEU A 25 13.07 23.67 -13.02
CA LEU A 25 14.19 22.97 -13.66
C LEU A 25 14.79 23.80 -14.80
N ILE A 26 13.97 24.40 -15.66
CA ILE A 26 14.42 25.30 -16.72
C ILE A 26 15.25 26.45 -16.13
N ASN A 27 14.72 27.16 -15.12
CA ASN A 27 15.41 28.27 -14.47
C ASN A 27 16.78 27.89 -13.87
N GLN A 28 16.94 26.66 -13.36
CA GLN A 28 18.24 26.18 -12.87
C GLN A 28 19.24 25.95 -13.99
N ILE A 29 18.78 25.37 -15.11
CA ILE A 29 19.64 25.04 -16.25
C ILE A 29 20.05 26.32 -17.01
N THR A 30 19.18 27.34 -17.07
CA THR A 30 19.49 28.63 -17.71
C THR A 30 20.33 29.56 -16.83
N THR A 31 20.35 29.36 -15.50
CA THR A 31 21.21 30.12 -14.57
C THR A 31 22.48 29.37 -14.13
N ASP A 32 22.75 28.19 -14.71
CA ASP A 32 23.82 27.23 -14.35
C ASP A 32 23.85 26.87 -12.84
N LYS A 33 22.67 26.91 -12.19
CA LYS A 33 22.43 26.56 -10.78
C LYS A 33 21.80 25.16 -10.65
N VAL A 34 22.42 24.20 -11.33
CA VAL A 34 22.01 22.79 -11.34
C VAL A 34 22.38 22.14 -10.01
N SER A 35 21.47 21.37 -9.41
CA SER A 35 21.75 20.57 -8.21
C SER A 35 22.58 19.34 -8.55
N HIS A 36 23.44 18.90 -7.62
CA HIS A 36 24.11 17.61 -7.73
C HIS A 36 23.15 16.43 -7.47
N ALA A 37 22.01 16.67 -6.80
CA ALA A 37 21.02 15.65 -6.51
C ALA A 37 19.58 16.19 -6.60
N TYR A 38 18.74 15.43 -7.31
CA TYR A 38 17.30 15.66 -7.52
C TYR A 38 16.52 14.47 -6.97
N LEU A 39 15.39 14.73 -6.29
CA LEU A 39 14.47 13.69 -5.80
C LEU A 39 13.05 13.96 -6.30
N PHE A 40 12.61 13.17 -7.28
CA PHE A 40 11.29 13.24 -7.90
C PHE A 40 10.34 12.28 -7.16
N THR A 41 9.38 12.83 -6.43
CA THR A 41 8.39 12.10 -5.63
C THR A 41 7.00 12.24 -6.25
N GLY A 42 6.12 11.24 -6.08
CA GLY A 42 4.74 11.29 -6.58
C GLY A 42 4.29 9.95 -7.18
N PRO A 43 3.02 9.81 -7.60
CA PRO A 43 2.44 8.53 -8.00
C PRO A 43 3.13 7.82 -9.17
N ARG A 44 2.69 6.60 -9.48
CA ARG A 44 3.11 5.89 -10.70
C ARG A 44 2.55 6.62 -11.94
N GLY A 45 3.19 6.47 -13.08
CA GLY A 45 2.65 6.94 -14.37
C GLY A 45 2.69 8.46 -14.64
N VAL A 46 2.80 9.32 -13.61
CA VAL A 46 2.78 10.82 -13.70
C VAL A 46 4.02 11.46 -14.35
N GLY A 47 4.90 10.67 -14.97
CA GLY A 47 6.01 11.20 -15.78
C GLY A 47 7.36 11.39 -15.09
N LYS A 48 7.54 11.09 -13.79
CA LYS A 48 8.81 11.24 -13.03
C LYS A 48 10.07 10.86 -13.83
N THR A 49 10.18 9.60 -14.26
CA THR A 49 11.32 9.05 -15.02
C THR A 49 11.47 9.68 -16.40
N THR A 50 10.38 10.15 -17.01
CA THR A 50 10.43 10.87 -18.28
C THR A 50 11.04 12.26 -18.09
N THR A 51 10.61 12.99 -17.07
CA THR A 51 11.22 14.29 -16.71
C THR A 51 12.69 14.12 -16.31
N ALA A 52 13.07 13.01 -15.67
CA ALA A 52 14.47 12.67 -15.40
C ALA A 52 15.30 12.51 -16.68
N ARG A 53 14.78 11.79 -17.70
CA ARG A 53 15.44 11.69 -19.02
C ARG A 53 15.50 13.03 -19.75
N ILE A 54 14.44 13.86 -19.70
CA ILE A 54 14.44 15.19 -20.32
C ILE A 54 15.46 16.13 -19.65
N LEU A 55 15.56 16.08 -18.31
CA LEU A 55 16.59 16.80 -17.55
C LEU A 55 18.00 16.32 -17.96
N ALA A 56 18.24 15.01 -17.99
CA ALA A 56 19.53 14.46 -18.43
C ALA A 56 19.88 14.87 -19.87
N LYS A 57 18.91 14.84 -20.79
CA LYS A 57 19.07 15.39 -22.15
C LYS A 57 19.44 16.88 -22.13
N SER A 58 18.71 17.70 -21.39
CA SER A 58 18.96 19.16 -21.32
C SER A 58 20.33 19.51 -20.72
N LEU A 59 20.80 18.71 -19.76
CA LEU A 59 22.11 18.88 -19.14
C LEU A 59 23.27 18.53 -20.08
N ASN A 60 23.12 17.49 -20.91
CA ASN A 60 24.18 16.99 -21.81
C ASN A 60 24.03 17.40 -23.30
N CYS A 61 22.91 18.00 -23.70
CA CYS A 61 22.68 18.50 -25.05
C CYS A 61 23.58 19.70 -25.37
N LYS A 62 24.37 19.56 -26.45
CA LYS A 62 25.25 20.63 -26.97
C LYS A 62 24.45 21.81 -27.50
N ASP A 63 23.41 21.52 -28.30
CA ASP A 63 22.64 22.50 -29.07
C ASP A 63 21.28 22.83 -28.41
N LYS A 64 21.26 22.95 -27.08
CA LYS A 64 20.01 23.21 -26.33
C LYS A 64 19.52 24.65 -26.50
N LYS A 65 18.21 24.88 -26.47
CA LYS A 65 17.64 26.23 -26.56
C LYS A 65 17.98 27.03 -25.30
N GLU A 66 18.65 28.17 -25.46
CA GLU A 66 19.19 28.96 -24.32
C GLU A 66 18.11 29.39 -23.31
N PHE A 67 16.96 29.89 -23.78
CA PHE A 67 15.91 30.45 -22.90
C PHE A 67 14.95 29.41 -22.31
N THR A 68 14.68 28.31 -23.02
CA THR A 68 13.73 27.26 -22.57
C THR A 68 14.41 26.03 -22.00
N ALA A 69 15.75 25.96 -22.03
CA ALA A 69 16.57 24.79 -21.71
C ALA A 69 16.15 23.51 -22.46
N GLU A 70 15.39 23.59 -23.56
CA GLU A 70 14.89 22.39 -24.24
C GLU A 70 16.03 21.67 -25.00
N PRO A 71 16.12 20.33 -24.87
CA PRO A 71 17.07 19.55 -25.66
C PRO A 71 16.68 19.55 -27.14
N CYS A 72 17.67 19.61 -28.03
CA CYS A 72 17.43 19.61 -29.48
C CYS A 72 16.84 18.30 -30.03
N ASN A 73 16.93 17.20 -29.27
CA ASN A 73 16.58 15.82 -29.63
C ASN A 73 17.31 15.21 -30.84
N ASN A 74 18.06 16.01 -31.62
CA ASN A 74 18.75 15.59 -32.83
C ASN A 74 20.25 15.27 -32.64
N CYS A 75 20.91 15.81 -31.61
CA CYS A 75 22.33 15.54 -31.38
C CYS A 75 22.56 14.15 -30.75
N GLN A 76 23.75 13.60 -30.94
CA GLN A 76 24.13 12.24 -30.51
C GLN A 76 23.74 11.95 -29.05
N SER A 77 24.11 12.82 -28.10
CA SER A 77 23.78 12.62 -26.68
C SER A 77 22.27 12.54 -26.43
N CYS A 78 21.47 13.37 -27.10
CA CYS A 78 20.01 13.27 -26.99
C CYS A 78 19.47 11.96 -27.58
N GLN A 79 20.02 11.48 -28.69
CA GLN A 79 19.61 10.21 -29.30
C GLN A 79 19.98 9.01 -28.41
N GLU A 80 21.20 8.95 -27.89
CA GLU A 80 21.65 7.92 -26.95
C GLU A 80 20.77 7.88 -25.68
N ILE A 81 20.43 9.03 -25.10
CA ILE A 81 19.56 9.10 -23.90
C ILE A 81 18.10 8.74 -24.24
N THR A 82 17.64 9.01 -25.47
CA THR A 82 16.31 8.56 -25.93
C THR A 82 16.24 7.04 -25.95
N ASN A 83 17.29 6.41 -26.48
CA ASN A 83 17.37 4.97 -26.71
C ASN A 83 17.84 4.18 -25.47
N SER A 84 18.16 4.85 -24.36
CA SER A 84 18.81 4.27 -23.17
C SER A 84 20.14 3.54 -23.50
N THR A 85 20.95 4.12 -24.40
CA THR A 85 22.25 3.57 -24.84
C THR A 85 23.45 4.47 -24.52
N SER A 86 23.29 5.53 -23.72
CA SER A 86 24.39 6.45 -23.41
C SER A 86 25.31 5.91 -22.32
N ILE A 87 26.62 6.07 -22.50
CA ILE A 87 27.64 5.68 -21.51
C ILE A 87 27.67 6.66 -20.33
N ASP A 88 27.31 7.93 -20.57
CA ASP A 88 27.36 9.00 -19.58
C ASP A 88 26.00 9.25 -18.88
N VAL A 89 24.94 8.56 -19.27
CA VAL A 89 23.63 8.62 -18.59
C VAL A 89 23.15 7.21 -18.28
N ILE A 90 23.37 6.81 -17.03
CA ILE A 90 23.12 5.47 -16.51
C ILE A 90 21.76 5.47 -15.82
N GLU A 91 20.83 4.66 -16.33
CA GLU A 91 19.46 4.52 -15.82
C GLU A 91 19.30 3.14 -15.17
N ILE A 92 18.97 3.13 -13.87
CA ILE A 92 18.87 1.92 -13.06
C ILE A 92 17.47 1.86 -12.45
N ASP A 93 16.75 0.77 -12.71
CA ASP A 93 15.54 0.42 -11.96
C ASP A 93 15.94 -0.25 -10.63
N ALA A 94 15.68 0.41 -9.51
CA ALA A 94 15.98 -0.13 -8.19
C ALA A 94 15.08 -1.31 -7.82
N ALA A 95 13.91 -1.50 -8.44
CA ALA A 95 13.07 -2.68 -8.22
C ALA A 95 13.74 -3.96 -8.80
N SER A 96 14.40 -3.84 -9.95
CA SER A 96 15.19 -4.92 -10.56
C SER A 96 16.61 -5.06 -9.97
N HIS A 97 17.20 -3.98 -9.45
CA HIS A 97 18.60 -3.94 -8.99
C HIS A 97 18.76 -3.47 -7.52
N THR A 98 18.00 -4.06 -6.60
CA THR A 98 17.92 -3.70 -5.16
C THR A 98 19.24 -3.81 -4.36
N GLY A 99 20.18 -4.63 -4.84
CA GLY A 99 21.37 -5.09 -4.10
C GLY A 99 22.52 -4.08 -4.04
N VAL A 100 23.25 -4.10 -2.91
CA VAL A 100 24.38 -3.19 -2.61
C VAL A 100 25.45 -3.17 -3.71
N ASP A 101 25.79 -4.33 -4.26
CA ASP A 101 26.90 -4.44 -5.21
C ASP A 101 26.54 -3.92 -6.60
N ASN A 102 25.25 -3.92 -6.98
CA ASN A 102 24.78 -3.19 -8.16
C ASN A 102 25.00 -1.67 -7.98
N VAL A 103 24.76 -1.13 -6.79
CA VAL A 103 24.99 0.29 -6.49
C VAL A 103 26.49 0.60 -6.42
N ARG A 104 27.33 -0.31 -5.89
CA ARG A 104 28.79 -0.13 -5.91
C ARG A 104 29.33 -0.06 -7.35
N GLN A 105 29.06 -1.06 -8.17
CA GLN A 105 29.64 -1.20 -9.51
C GLN A 105 29.03 -0.22 -10.52
N ASN A 106 27.69 -0.16 -10.60
CA ASN A 106 27.02 0.64 -11.63
C ASN A 106 26.92 2.13 -11.28
N ILE A 107 27.09 2.50 -10.00
CA ILE A 107 27.00 3.90 -9.56
C ILE A 107 28.30 4.39 -8.93
N ILE A 108 28.74 3.83 -7.79
CA ILE A 108 29.80 4.44 -6.97
C ILE A 108 31.17 4.36 -7.66
N GLU A 109 31.55 3.20 -8.19
CA GLU A 109 32.75 3.01 -9.01
C GLU A 109 32.65 3.85 -10.29
N ASN A 110 31.51 3.79 -10.97
CA ASN A 110 31.26 4.54 -12.20
C ASN A 110 31.34 6.07 -12.03
N SER A 111 30.96 6.60 -10.86
CA SER A 111 30.97 8.04 -10.55
C SER A 111 32.38 8.65 -10.43
N GLN A 112 33.39 7.83 -10.16
CA GLN A 112 34.79 8.25 -10.01
C GLN A 112 35.47 8.56 -11.36
N PHE A 113 34.86 8.09 -12.46
CA PHE A 113 35.33 8.33 -13.82
C PHE A 113 34.57 9.51 -14.46
N LYS A 114 35.32 10.41 -15.08
CA LYS A 114 34.80 11.54 -15.86
C LYS A 114 33.89 11.06 -17.01
N PRO A 115 32.98 11.92 -17.51
CA PRO A 115 32.18 11.62 -18.71
C PRO A 115 33.08 11.38 -19.93
N THR A 116 32.61 10.56 -20.86
CA THR A 116 33.35 10.13 -22.05
C THR A 116 33.06 11.02 -23.26
N THR A 117 31.80 11.42 -23.45
CA THR A 117 31.31 12.17 -24.63
C THR A 117 30.45 13.40 -24.27
N SER A 118 29.92 13.43 -23.05
CA SER A 118 28.93 14.40 -22.55
C SER A 118 29.53 15.42 -21.56
N LYS A 119 28.77 16.45 -21.12
CA LYS A 119 29.24 17.44 -20.12
C LYS A 119 29.28 16.84 -18.71
N LEU A 120 28.28 16.03 -18.36
CA LEU A 120 28.03 15.49 -17.03
C LEU A 120 27.73 13.99 -17.10
N LYS A 121 28.07 13.25 -16.04
CA LYS A 121 27.73 11.84 -15.85
C LYS A 121 26.51 11.76 -14.93
N ILE A 122 25.41 11.22 -15.43
CA ILE A 122 24.09 11.36 -14.80
C ILE A 122 23.55 9.98 -14.42
N PHE A 123 23.17 9.81 -13.15
CA PHE A 123 22.60 8.58 -12.62
C PHE A 123 21.11 8.79 -12.37
N ILE A 124 20.27 8.14 -13.18
CA ILE A 124 18.82 8.09 -12.98
C ILE A 124 18.51 6.80 -12.21
N ILE A 125 17.95 6.91 -11.00
CA ILE A 125 17.57 5.75 -10.18
C ILE A 125 16.05 5.77 -10.02
N ASP A 126 15.34 4.90 -10.74
CA ASP A 126 13.87 4.81 -10.65
C ASP A 126 13.44 3.85 -9.54
N GLU A 127 12.26 4.13 -8.97
CA GLU A 127 11.71 3.51 -7.75
C GLU A 127 12.75 3.28 -6.63
N VAL A 128 13.60 4.28 -6.37
CA VAL A 128 14.77 4.22 -5.46
C VAL A 128 14.47 3.70 -4.05
N HIS A 129 13.21 3.79 -3.58
CA HIS A 129 12.76 3.23 -2.31
C HIS A 129 12.89 1.69 -2.22
N MET A 130 13.10 1.01 -3.35
CA MET A 130 13.35 -0.43 -3.43
C MET A 130 14.81 -0.81 -3.13
N LEU A 131 15.73 0.16 -3.03
CA LEU A 131 17.12 -0.11 -2.65
C LEU A 131 17.21 -0.66 -1.21
N SER A 132 18.07 -1.65 -1.03
CA SER A 132 18.41 -2.16 0.30
C SER A 132 19.05 -1.09 1.19
N THR A 133 18.87 -1.18 2.51
CA THR A 133 19.42 -0.22 3.49
C THR A 133 20.94 -0.07 3.38
N ALA A 134 21.66 -1.16 3.12
CA ALA A 134 23.10 -1.13 2.88
C ALA A 134 23.48 -0.47 1.54
N ALA A 135 22.61 -0.50 0.51
CA ALA A 135 22.81 0.21 -0.74
C ALA A 135 22.61 1.73 -0.56
N PHE A 136 21.58 2.15 0.20
CA PHE A 136 21.44 3.55 0.62
C PHE A 136 22.65 4.06 1.39
N ASN A 137 23.15 3.29 2.37
CA ASN A 137 24.32 3.66 3.15
C ASN A 137 25.60 3.75 2.32
N ALA A 138 25.75 2.91 1.28
CA ALA A 138 26.86 3.02 0.34
C ALA A 138 26.75 4.31 -0.52
N LEU A 139 25.55 4.67 -0.97
CA LEU A 139 25.30 5.84 -1.80
C LEU A 139 25.53 7.17 -1.06
N LEU A 140 25.29 7.23 0.26
CA LEU A 140 25.36 8.47 1.06
C LEU A 140 26.64 9.29 0.83
N LYS A 141 27.82 8.65 0.87
CA LYS A 141 29.10 9.39 0.70
C LYS A 141 29.21 10.05 -0.69
N THR A 142 28.81 9.33 -1.74
CA THR A 142 28.82 9.85 -3.12
C THR A 142 27.72 10.89 -3.36
N LEU A 143 26.64 10.87 -2.57
CA LEU A 143 25.57 11.85 -2.60
C LEU A 143 25.92 13.14 -1.81
N GLU A 144 26.79 13.04 -0.80
CA GLU A 144 27.30 14.17 0.00
C GLU A 144 28.41 14.95 -0.70
N GLU A 145 29.41 14.24 -1.21
CA GLU A 145 30.58 14.82 -1.89
C GLU A 145 30.70 14.28 -3.34
N PRO A 146 29.69 14.50 -4.20
CA PRO A 146 29.76 14.09 -5.61
C PRO A 146 30.83 14.89 -6.34
N PRO A 147 31.59 14.28 -7.27
CA PRO A 147 32.46 15.02 -8.17
C PRO A 147 31.65 16.05 -8.98
N ASN A 148 32.21 17.23 -9.25
CA ASN A 148 31.52 18.37 -9.89
C ASN A 148 30.90 18.09 -11.29
N TYR A 149 31.16 16.92 -11.87
CA TYR A 149 30.60 16.45 -13.14
C TYR A 149 29.51 15.39 -12.99
N VAL A 150 29.12 15.02 -11.76
CA VAL A 150 28.12 13.99 -11.45
C VAL A 150 26.80 14.63 -11.04
N VAL A 151 25.68 14.10 -11.56
CA VAL A 151 24.32 14.48 -11.14
C VAL A 151 23.47 13.23 -10.86
N PHE A 152 22.81 13.21 -9.71
CA PHE A 152 21.84 12.18 -9.33
C PHE A 152 20.42 12.65 -9.58
N ILE A 153 19.60 11.79 -10.19
CA ILE A 153 18.14 11.99 -10.34
C ILE A 153 17.44 10.76 -9.80
N LEU A 154 17.02 10.84 -8.55
CA LEU A 154 16.28 9.79 -7.84
C LEU A 154 14.79 9.95 -8.10
N ALA A 155 14.07 8.87 -8.43
CA ALA A 155 12.63 8.87 -8.58
C ALA A 155 11.98 7.82 -7.66
N THR A 156 10.82 8.15 -7.07
CA THR A 156 10.09 7.23 -6.19
C THR A 156 8.57 7.46 -6.21
N THR A 157 7.80 6.37 -6.13
CA THR A 157 6.39 6.36 -5.73
C THR A 157 6.19 6.59 -4.23
N ASP A 158 7.07 6.01 -3.40
CA ASP A 158 7.01 6.09 -1.95
C ASP A 158 8.15 6.96 -1.40
N PRO A 159 7.88 8.20 -0.96
CA PRO A 159 8.88 9.05 -0.33
C PRO A 159 9.08 8.77 1.17
N GLN A 160 8.21 8.00 1.82
CA GLN A 160 8.29 7.71 3.27
C GLN A 160 9.29 6.59 3.58
N LYS A 161 9.48 5.65 2.64
CA LYS A 161 10.50 4.59 2.73
C LYS A 161 11.94 5.08 2.56
N LEU A 162 12.18 6.31 2.09
CA LEU A 162 13.54 6.83 1.94
C LEU A 162 14.12 7.29 3.29
N PRO A 163 15.38 6.98 3.61
CA PRO A 163 16.06 7.57 4.76
C PRO A 163 16.07 9.10 4.69
N ALA A 164 15.74 9.77 5.80
CA ALA A 164 15.72 11.24 5.89
C ALA A 164 17.07 11.88 5.50
N THR A 165 18.18 11.16 5.69
CA THR A 165 19.53 11.56 5.25
C THR A 165 19.64 11.71 3.73
N ILE A 166 19.01 10.83 2.94
CA ILE A 166 18.96 10.93 1.47
C ILE A 166 18.09 12.13 1.08
N ILE A 167 16.91 12.26 1.70
CA ILE A 167 15.96 13.35 1.41
C ILE A 167 16.60 14.72 1.67
N SER A 168 17.36 14.87 2.76
CA SER A 168 17.99 16.15 3.12
C SER A 168 19.16 16.56 2.21
N ARG A 169 19.65 15.64 1.35
CA ARG A 169 20.75 15.88 0.39
C ARG A 169 20.23 16.13 -1.03
N CYS A 170 18.94 15.86 -1.29
CA CYS A 170 18.35 16.00 -2.61
C CYS A 170 17.41 17.20 -2.68
N GLN A 171 17.41 17.90 -3.82
CA GLN A 171 16.34 18.86 -4.10
C GLN A 171 15.06 18.11 -4.46
N ARG A 172 14.06 18.16 -3.57
CA ARG A 172 12.80 17.44 -3.73
C ARG A 172 11.82 18.19 -4.65
N TYR A 173 11.18 17.43 -5.54
CA TYR A 173 10.02 17.83 -6.34
C TYR A 173 8.88 16.83 -6.13
N THR A 174 7.64 17.30 -6.18
CA THR A 174 6.44 16.47 -5.92
C THR A 174 5.48 16.58 -7.09
N PHE A 175 5.35 15.50 -7.85
CA PHE A 175 4.50 15.39 -9.04
C PHE A 175 3.04 15.12 -8.65
N SER A 176 2.11 15.88 -9.25
CA SER A 176 0.66 15.71 -9.09
C SER A 176 0.12 14.49 -9.86
N LYS A 177 -1.09 14.02 -9.49
CA LYS A 177 -1.95 13.26 -10.41
C LYS A 177 -2.47 14.23 -11.48
N VAL A 178 -2.48 13.84 -12.76
CA VAL A 178 -2.96 14.69 -13.86
C VAL A 178 -4.49 14.80 -13.81
N PRO A 179 -5.09 16.01 -13.82
CA PRO A 179 -6.55 16.17 -13.86
C PRO A 179 -7.21 15.50 -15.07
N SER A 180 -8.40 14.94 -14.89
CA SER A 180 -9.12 14.17 -15.92
C SER A 180 -9.36 14.95 -17.21
N LYS A 181 -9.51 16.29 -17.13
CA LYS A 181 -9.67 17.19 -18.28
C LYS A 181 -8.39 17.28 -19.12
N GLU A 182 -7.25 17.58 -18.48
CA GLU A 182 -5.96 17.68 -19.16
C GLU A 182 -5.52 16.33 -19.73
N MET A 183 -5.81 15.23 -19.01
CA MET A 183 -5.57 13.89 -19.56
C MET A 183 -6.49 13.58 -20.75
N SER A 184 -7.79 13.87 -20.67
CA SER A 184 -8.72 13.67 -21.79
C SER A 184 -8.24 14.40 -23.06
N GLN A 185 -7.81 15.67 -22.93
CA GLN A 185 -7.23 16.42 -24.04
C GLN A 185 -5.90 15.82 -24.53
N SER A 186 -5.03 15.33 -23.65
CA SER A 186 -3.81 14.61 -24.05
C SER A 186 -4.12 13.33 -24.82
N LEU A 187 -5.09 12.53 -24.37
CA LEU A 187 -5.49 11.27 -25.01
C LEU A 187 -6.17 11.55 -26.36
N LYS A 188 -6.96 12.62 -26.48
CA LYS A 188 -7.50 13.15 -27.74
C LYS A 188 -6.38 13.47 -28.74
N ASN A 189 -5.37 14.24 -28.30
CA ASN A 189 -4.20 14.60 -29.09
C ASN A 189 -3.36 13.38 -29.55
N ILE A 190 -3.43 12.25 -28.83
CA ILE A 190 -2.77 10.98 -29.21
C ILE A 190 -3.64 10.21 -30.21
N ALA A 191 -4.94 10.08 -29.95
CA ALA A 191 -5.88 9.40 -30.85
C ALA A 191 -5.92 10.04 -32.25
N GLU A 192 -5.96 11.38 -32.31
CA GLU A 192 -5.92 12.13 -33.57
C GLU A 192 -4.63 11.89 -34.36
N LYS A 193 -3.48 11.69 -33.69
CA LYS A 193 -2.19 11.36 -34.34
C LYS A 193 -2.09 9.91 -34.83
N GLU A 194 -2.81 8.97 -34.21
CA GLU A 194 -3.02 7.63 -34.77
C GLU A 194 -4.14 7.59 -35.85
N GLY A 195 -4.83 8.70 -36.09
CA GLY A 195 -5.94 8.79 -37.06
C GLY A 195 -7.25 8.16 -36.59
N VAL A 196 -7.40 7.92 -35.28
CA VAL A 196 -8.60 7.35 -34.65
C VAL A 196 -9.44 8.47 -34.03
N LYS A 197 -10.74 8.50 -34.32
CA LYS A 197 -11.68 9.41 -33.67
C LYS A 197 -12.31 8.73 -32.46
N ILE A 198 -12.32 9.39 -31.31
CA ILE A 198 -12.90 8.85 -30.07
C ILE A 198 -13.87 9.89 -29.52
N GLU A 199 -15.00 9.44 -28.98
CA GLU A 199 -16.00 10.32 -28.38
C GLU A 199 -15.52 10.90 -27.05
N GLU A 200 -15.92 12.14 -26.73
CA GLU A 200 -15.34 12.90 -25.62
C GLU A 200 -15.64 12.29 -24.25
N ASN A 201 -16.83 11.68 -24.10
CA ASN A 201 -17.23 10.91 -22.93
C ASN A 201 -16.31 9.69 -22.72
N VAL A 202 -15.98 8.95 -23.79
CA VAL A 202 -15.04 7.81 -23.73
C VAL A 202 -13.65 8.27 -23.29
N LEU A 203 -13.15 9.40 -23.80
CA LEU A 203 -11.86 9.96 -23.40
C LEU A 203 -11.85 10.41 -21.92
N LEU A 204 -12.94 11.01 -21.44
CA LEU A 204 -13.12 11.38 -20.04
C LEU A 204 -13.24 10.15 -19.12
N ARG A 205 -13.92 9.10 -19.58
CA ARG A 205 -14.06 7.80 -18.91
C ARG A 205 -12.73 7.05 -18.79
N VAL A 206 -11.89 7.08 -19.83
CA VAL A 206 -10.48 6.63 -19.77
C VAL A 206 -9.68 7.46 -18.77
N ALA A 207 -9.84 8.79 -18.81
CA ALA A 207 -9.12 9.67 -17.89
C ALA A 207 -9.49 9.42 -16.42
N ARG A 208 -10.78 9.21 -16.10
CA ARG A 208 -11.21 8.75 -14.77
C ARG A 208 -10.61 7.38 -14.39
N LYS A 209 -10.76 6.35 -15.24
CA LYS A 209 -10.22 5.00 -14.96
C LYS A 209 -8.69 4.91 -14.92
N SER A 210 -7.96 5.96 -15.33
CA SER A 210 -6.51 6.08 -15.12
C SER A 210 -6.10 6.54 -13.71
N GLU A 211 -7.05 7.02 -12.91
CA GLU A 211 -6.86 7.78 -11.68
C GLU A 211 -5.84 8.96 -11.77
N GLY A 212 -5.62 9.55 -12.95
CA GLY A 212 -4.62 10.61 -13.15
C GLY A 212 -3.19 10.10 -13.45
N CYS A 213 -3.01 8.78 -13.64
CA CYS A 213 -1.74 8.16 -14.04
C CYS A 213 -1.62 8.09 -15.58
N LEU A 214 -0.95 9.08 -16.18
CA LEU A 214 -0.87 9.26 -17.65
C LEU A 214 -0.42 8.01 -18.43
N ARG A 215 0.57 7.26 -17.93
CA ARG A 215 1.03 5.99 -18.55
C ARG A 215 -0.11 4.99 -18.71
N ASP A 216 -0.93 4.86 -17.67
CA ASP A 216 -1.96 3.84 -17.58
C ASP A 216 -3.20 4.29 -18.41
N GLY A 217 -3.54 5.59 -18.41
CA GLY A 217 -4.51 6.18 -19.35
C GLY A 217 -4.16 5.99 -20.83
N ILE A 218 -2.88 6.15 -21.22
CA ILE A 218 -2.40 5.84 -22.58
C ILE A 218 -2.48 4.32 -22.88
N SER A 219 -2.35 3.47 -21.87
CA SER A 219 -2.44 2.01 -22.03
C SER A 219 -3.89 1.54 -22.24
N LEU A 220 -4.85 2.13 -21.50
CA LEU A 220 -6.29 1.93 -21.72
C LEU A 220 -6.71 2.45 -23.12
N LEU A 221 -6.16 3.59 -23.55
CA LEU A 221 -6.35 4.13 -24.90
C LEU A 221 -5.82 3.17 -25.99
N GLU A 222 -4.67 2.53 -25.78
CA GLU A 222 -4.12 1.53 -26.70
C GLU A 222 -5.03 0.29 -26.80
N GLN A 223 -5.58 -0.18 -25.68
CA GLN A 223 -6.57 -1.26 -25.67
C GLN A 223 -7.84 -0.91 -26.44
N LEU A 224 -8.34 0.33 -26.31
CA LEU A 224 -9.49 0.81 -27.10
C LEU A 224 -9.18 0.81 -28.61
N MET A 225 -8.00 1.30 -29.02
CA MET A 225 -7.59 1.28 -30.44
C MET A 225 -7.40 -0.14 -31.00
N ALA A 226 -7.07 -1.12 -30.15
CA ALA A 226 -6.92 -2.52 -30.56
C ALA A 226 -8.22 -3.17 -31.10
N SER A 227 -9.38 -2.52 -30.88
CA SER A 227 -10.65 -2.88 -31.55
C SER A 227 -10.61 -2.73 -33.08
N GLY A 228 -9.64 -2.00 -33.64
CA GLY A 228 -9.51 -1.72 -35.08
C GLY A 228 -10.51 -0.70 -35.62
N ALA A 229 -11.40 -0.15 -34.78
CA ALA A 229 -12.41 0.81 -35.19
C ALA A 229 -11.82 2.22 -35.39
N LYS A 230 -12.00 2.80 -36.59
CA LYS A 230 -11.58 4.19 -36.88
C LYS A 230 -12.38 5.27 -36.14
N LYS A 231 -13.57 4.91 -35.66
CA LYS A 231 -14.35 5.70 -34.69
C LYS A 231 -14.67 4.79 -33.50
N ILE A 232 -14.29 5.20 -32.30
CA ILE A 232 -14.62 4.50 -31.06
C ILE A 232 -15.79 5.23 -30.41
N THR A 233 -16.91 4.50 -30.28
CA THR A 233 -18.14 4.94 -29.61
C THR A 233 -18.22 4.41 -28.19
N GLU A 234 -19.15 4.92 -27.39
CA GLU A 234 -19.42 4.41 -26.03
C GLU A 234 -19.75 2.90 -26.01
N GLU A 235 -20.41 2.38 -27.06
CA GLU A 235 -20.69 0.95 -27.24
C GLU A 235 -19.40 0.13 -27.35
N ILE A 236 -18.48 0.53 -28.25
CA ILE A 236 -17.18 -0.13 -28.46
C ILE A 236 -16.31 0.03 -27.21
N ALA A 237 -16.35 1.19 -26.57
CA ALA A 237 -15.62 1.45 -25.34
C ALA A 237 -16.07 0.53 -24.21
N SER A 238 -17.38 0.26 -24.09
CA SER A 238 -17.94 -0.58 -23.03
C SER A 238 -17.61 -2.07 -23.16
N LEU A 239 -17.18 -2.54 -24.35
CA LEU A 239 -16.66 -3.90 -24.54
C LEU A 239 -15.22 -4.08 -24.02
N VAL A 240 -14.40 -3.02 -24.07
CA VAL A 240 -12.96 -3.05 -23.70
C VAL A 240 -12.75 -2.52 -22.29
N LEU A 241 -13.51 -1.50 -21.93
CA LEU A 241 -13.65 -0.94 -20.59
C LEU A 241 -15.08 -1.22 -20.12
N PRO A 242 -15.36 -2.40 -19.55
CA PRO A 242 -16.56 -2.58 -18.77
C PRO A 242 -16.60 -1.50 -17.67
N SER A 243 -17.75 -0.85 -17.58
CA SER A 243 -18.25 -0.39 -16.29
C SER A 243 -19.38 -1.33 -15.95
N ALA A 244 -19.54 -1.64 -14.68
CA ALA A 244 -20.90 -1.80 -14.18
C ALA A 244 -21.64 -0.51 -14.57
N SER A 245 -22.61 -0.58 -15.48
CA SER A 245 -23.33 0.62 -15.88
C SER A 245 -23.97 1.21 -14.63
N ILE A 246 -24.08 2.54 -14.53
CA ILE A 246 -24.58 3.16 -13.30
C ILE A 246 -26.00 2.67 -12.99
N GLU A 247 -26.76 2.26 -14.01
CA GLU A 247 -28.05 1.58 -13.89
C GLU A 247 -27.97 0.25 -13.13
N LEU A 248 -26.92 -0.57 -13.33
CA LEU A 248 -26.67 -1.79 -12.55
C LEU A 248 -26.35 -1.48 -11.08
N GLN A 249 -25.57 -0.41 -10.84
CA GLN A 249 -25.25 0.03 -9.48
C GLN A 249 -26.47 0.62 -8.76
N LEU A 250 -27.32 1.35 -9.50
CA LEU A 250 -28.61 1.85 -9.05
C LEU A 250 -29.60 0.69 -8.77
N GLU A 251 -29.64 -0.34 -9.59
CA GLU A 251 -30.49 -1.53 -9.40
C GLU A 251 -30.08 -2.30 -8.13
N PHE A 252 -28.78 -2.57 -7.94
CA PHE A 252 -28.26 -3.20 -6.72
C PHE A 252 -28.50 -2.34 -5.48
N ALA A 253 -28.22 -1.03 -5.55
CA ALA A 253 -28.50 -0.09 -4.47
C ALA A 253 -29.99 -0.03 -4.11
N LYS A 254 -30.91 -0.12 -5.10
CA LYS A 254 -32.35 -0.18 -4.84
C LYS A 254 -32.77 -1.46 -4.13
N TYR A 255 -32.21 -2.63 -4.48
CA TYR A 255 -32.50 -3.85 -3.73
C TYR A 255 -32.00 -3.76 -2.28
N LEU A 256 -30.80 -3.20 -2.05
CA LEU A 256 -30.24 -3.01 -0.72
C LEU A 256 -31.02 -1.98 0.11
N ALA A 257 -31.46 -0.87 -0.51
CA ALA A 257 -32.29 0.15 0.14
C ALA A 257 -33.65 -0.41 0.58
N ASN A 258 -34.32 -1.17 -0.29
CA ASN A 258 -35.60 -1.82 0.01
C ASN A 258 -35.45 -3.11 0.84
N LYS A 259 -34.24 -3.44 1.33
CA LYS A 259 -33.90 -4.65 2.10
C LYS A 259 -34.26 -5.98 1.40
N GLN A 260 -34.33 -5.95 0.06
CA GLN A 260 -34.73 -7.06 -0.80
C GLN A 260 -33.58 -8.07 -1.02
N GLN A 261 -33.27 -8.82 0.05
CA GLN A 261 -32.14 -9.77 0.09
C GLN A 261 -32.16 -10.81 -1.05
N LYS A 262 -33.34 -11.36 -1.38
CA LYS A 262 -33.47 -12.40 -2.40
C LYS A 262 -33.18 -11.84 -3.80
N GLU A 263 -33.70 -10.64 -4.07
CA GLU A 263 -33.56 -9.93 -5.34
C GLU A 263 -32.10 -9.48 -5.54
N ALA A 264 -31.46 -8.96 -4.48
CA ALA A 264 -30.03 -8.63 -4.49
C ALA A 264 -29.12 -9.85 -4.78
N LEU A 265 -29.41 -11.01 -4.18
CA LEU A 265 -28.65 -12.25 -4.44
C LEU A 265 -28.89 -12.80 -5.85
N ASN A 266 -30.14 -12.78 -6.33
CA ASN A 266 -30.47 -13.14 -7.71
C ASN A 266 -29.78 -12.23 -8.72
N PHE A 267 -29.69 -10.93 -8.42
CA PHE A 267 -29.01 -9.94 -9.25
C PHE A 267 -27.50 -10.21 -9.35
N LEU A 268 -26.81 -10.44 -8.23
CA LEU A 268 -25.38 -10.82 -8.25
C LEU A 268 -25.13 -12.10 -9.05
N ASN A 269 -26.00 -13.11 -8.88
CA ASN A 269 -25.92 -14.35 -9.66
C ASN A 269 -26.19 -14.12 -11.16
N LYS A 270 -27.09 -13.20 -11.52
CA LYS A 270 -27.30 -12.78 -12.92
C LYS A 270 -26.03 -12.15 -13.51
N LEU A 271 -25.37 -11.23 -12.80
CA LEU A 271 -24.15 -10.57 -13.29
C LEU A 271 -23.04 -11.58 -13.60
N ASP A 272 -22.82 -12.56 -12.71
CA ASP A 272 -21.80 -13.60 -12.89
C ASP A 272 -22.12 -14.51 -14.09
N ASN A 273 -23.40 -14.93 -14.23
CA ASN A 273 -23.86 -15.70 -15.41
C ASN A 273 -23.79 -14.90 -16.72
N GLU A 274 -23.91 -13.57 -16.68
CA GLU A 274 -23.70 -12.66 -17.82
C GLU A 274 -22.20 -12.36 -18.07
N GLY A 275 -21.29 -12.94 -17.27
CA GLY A 275 -19.84 -12.85 -17.43
C GLY A 275 -19.22 -11.53 -16.93
N LEU A 276 -19.95 -10.75 -16.13
CA LEU A 276 -19.43 -9.50 -15.57
C LEU A 276 -18.45 -9.79 -14.43
N ASN A 277 -17.28 -9.16 -14.50
CA ASN A 277 -16.24 -9.33 -13.49
C ASN A 277 -16.65 -8.66 -12.16
N ILE A 278 -17.01 -9.49 -11.18
CA ILE A 278 -17.51 -9.07 -9.87
C ILE A 278 -16.51 -8.19 -9.09
N ILE A 279 -15.20 -8.32 -9.33
CA ILE A 279 -14.18 -7.47 -8.68
C ILE A 279 -14.29 -6.03 -9.19
N TYR A 280 -14.51 -5.82 -10.49
CA TYR A 280 -14.77 -4.48 -11.02
C TYR A 280 -16.15 -3.97 -10.63
N PHE A 281 -17.17 -4.82 -10.56
CA PHE A 281 -18.49 -4.43 -10.03
C PHE A 281 -18.40 -3.94 -8.57
N SER A 282 -17.60 -4.61 -7.73
CA SER A 282 -17.32 -4.22 -6.34
C SER A 282 -16.68 -2.83 -6.23
N HIS A 283 -15.64 -2.56 -7.04
CA HIS A 283 -15.00 -1.23 -7.08
C HIS A 283 -15.96 -0.15 -7.59
N ASP A 284 -16.62 -0.39 -8.72
CA ASP A 284 -17.58 0.53 -9.34
C ASP A 284 -18.76 0.81 -8.36
N PHE A 285 -19.11 -0.12 -7.46
CA PHE A 285 -20.16 0.06 -6.43
C PHE A 285 -19.69 0.94 -5.27
N ILE A 286 -18.43 0.80 -4.83
CA ILE A 286 -17.83 1.68 -3.81
C ILE A 286 -17.71 3.11 -4.36
N GLU A 287 -17.32 3.27 -5.63
CA GLU A 287 -17.30 4.59 -6.30
C GLU A 287 -18.71 5.19 -6.38
N PHE A 288 -19.71 4.40 -6.79
CA PHE A 288 -21.12 4.81 -6.78
C PHE A 288 -21.61 5.26 -5.38
N LEU A 289 -21.34 4.47 -4.33
CA LEU A 289 -21.74 4.82 -2.95
C LEU A 289 -21.01 6.07 -2.44
N ARG A 290 -19.73 6.26 -2.80
CA ARG A 290 -18.99 7.50 -2.52
C ARG A 290 -19.63 8.71 -3.20
N VAL A 291 -20.08 8.59 -4.45
CA VAL A 291 -20.77 9.69 -5.15
C VAL A 291 -22.18 9.91 -4.59
N LEU A 292 -22.90 8.86 -4.18
CA LEU A 292 -24.18 8.97 -3.48
C LEU A 292 -24.03 9.71 -2.13
N MET A 293 -22.92 9.49 -1.41
CA MET A 293 -22.57 10.23 -0.19
C MET A 293 -22.23 11.70 -0.47
N ILE A 294 -21.46 12.00 -1.53
CA ILE A 294 -21.16 13.39 -1.95
C ILE A 294 -22.44 14.10 -2.36
N ALA A 295 -23.28 13.47 -3.19
CA ALA A 295 -24.62 13.93 -3.56
C ALA A 295 -25.57 14.03 -2.36
N GLY A 296 -25.23 13.40 -1.23
CA GLY A 296 -25.79 13.64 0.10
C GLY A 296 -25.74 15.13 0.45
N VAL A 297 -24.52 15.66 0.50
CA VAL A 297 -24.18 17.03 0.89
C VAL A 297 -24.46 18.04 -0.22
N ASP A 298 -24.02 17.76 -1.44
CA ASP A 298 -24.13 18.68 -2.59
C ASP A 298 -24.21 17.88 -3.92
N MET A 299 -25.25 18.14 -4.71
CA MET A 299 -25.49 17.48 -5.99
C MET A 299 -24.56 17.99 -7.11
N ASP A 300 -24.11 19.24 -7.03
CA ASP A 300 -23.28 19.86 -8.06
C ASP A 300 -21.81 19.41 -7.90
N LEU A 301 -21.37 19.11 -6.68
CA LEU A 301 -20.09 18.42 -6.44
C LEU A 301 -20.09 16.99 -7.00
N ALA A 302 -21.24 16.29 -6.96
CA ALA A 302 -21.36 14.91 -7.44
C ALA A 302 -21.33 14.78 -8.97
N GLU A 303 -21.81 15.80 -9.71
CA GLU A 303 -21.82 15.84 -11.18
C GLU A 303 -20.41 15.88 -11.81
N HIS A 304 -19.38 16.25 -11.06
CA HIS A 304 -18.00 16.20 -11.54
C HIS A 304 -17.37 14.81 -11.38
N GLU A 305 -17.76 14.05 -10.35
CA GLU A 305 -17.19 12.73 -10.03
C GLU A 305 -17.68 11.65 -11.00
N LEU A 306 -19.00 11.52 -11.20
CA LEU A 306 -19.61 10.68 -12.24
C LEU A 306 -20.31 11.58 -13.27
N ASP A 307 -20.34 11.17 -14.55
CA ASP A 307 -21.13 11.86 -15.59
C ASP A 307 -22.63 11.58 -15.41
N LEU A 308 -23.22 12.19 -14.38
CA LEU A 308 -24.61 12.02 -13.99
C LEU A 308 -25.53 12.71 -15.00
N ASN A 309 -25.91 11.96 -16.04
CA ASN A 309 -27.02 12.36 -16.92
C ASN A 309 -28.30 12.63 -16.10
N LYS A 310 -29.23 13.41 -16.67
CA LYS A 310 -30.42 13.87 -15.93
C LYS A 310 -31.27 12.73 -15.34
N GLU A 311 -31.44 11.65 -16.10
CA GLU A 311 -32.20 10.47 -15.69
C GLU A 311 -31.56 9.78 -14.47
N ASN A 312 -30.23 9.71 -14.42
CA ASN A 312 -29.51 9.10 -13.32
C ASN A 312 -29.38 10.04 -12.10
N LYS A 313 -29.42 11.37 -12.28
CA LYS A 313 -29.63 12.30 -11.16
C LYS A 313 -31.00 12.07 -10.50
N GLU A 314 -32.06 11.87 -11.28
CA GLU A 314 -33.42 11.59 -10.77
C GLU A 314 -33.45 10.26 -9.98
N LYS A 315 -32.84 9.19 -10.50
CA LYS A 315 -32.71 7.90 -9.79
C LYS A 315 -31.84 7.98 -8.51
N ILE A 316 -30.83 8.85 -8.48
CA ILE A 316 -30.02 9.12 -7.28
C ILE A 316 -30.85 9.88 -6.23
N GLN A 317 -31.66 10.85 -6.64
CA GLN A 317 -32.58 11.54 -5.72
C GLN A 317 -33.62 10.58 -5.14
N GLU A 318 -34.15 9.64 -5.95
CA GLU A 318 -35.02 8.56 -5.49
C GLU A 318 -34.33 7.67 -4.43
N LEU A 319 -33.09 7.25 -4.64
CA LEU A 319 -32.34 6.49 -3.63
C LEU A 319 -32.09 7.28 -2.34
N LYS A 320 -31.85 8.60 -2.42
CA LYS A 320 -31.74 9.48 -1.25
C LYS A 320 -33.04 9.62 -0.44
N THR A 321 -34.20 9.20 -0.95
CA THR A 321 -35.43 9.10 -0.11
C THR A 321 -35.59 7.75 0.58
N LEU A 322 -34.84 6.73 0.14
CA LEU A 322 -34.87 5.37 0.68
C LEU A 322 -33.70 5.05 1.65
N LEU A 323 -32.58 5.77 1.53
CA LEU A 323 -31.40 5.64 2.39
C LEU A 323 -31.06 6.99 3.04
N SER A 324 -30.96 7.01 4.37
CA SER A 324 -30.41 8.16 5.09
C SER A 324 -28.90 8.29 4.89
N GLU A 325 -28.34 9.48 5.12
CA GLU A 325 -26.88 9.72 5.03
C GLU A 325 -26.07 8.78 5.94
N ILE A 326 -26.60 8.49 7.14
CA ILE A 326 -26.02 7.54 8.09
C ILE A 326 -26.02 6.12 7.55
N GLU A 327 -27.04 5.73 6.78
CA GLU A 327 -27.10 4.43 6.13
C GLU A 327 -26.18 4.34 4.91
N ILE A 328 -26.08 5.39 4.11
CA ILE A 328 -25.13 5.46 2.98
C ILE A 328 -23.69 5.27 3.49
N ILE A 329 -23.32 5.92 4.60
CA ILE A 329 -22.00 5.75 5.23
C ILE A 329 -21.80 4.31 5.74
N LYS A 330 -22.76 3.74 6.49
CA LYS A 330 -22.67 2.34 6.97
C LYS A 330 -22.57 1.32 5.83
N LEU A 331 -23.27 1.56 4.72
CA LEU A 331 -23.25 0.69 3.53
C LEU A 331 -21.91 0.82 2.79
N LEU A 332 -21.35 2.03 2.71
CA LEU A 332 -20.02 2.28 2.15
C LEU A 332 -18.91 1.63 2.99
N ASP A 333 -18.95 1.74 4.32
CA ASP A 333 -18.02 1.04 5.23
C ASP A 333 -18.10 -0.49 5.05
N LEU A 334 -19.31 -1.03 4.92
CA LEU A 334 -19.53 -2.46 4.67
C LEU A 334 -19.01 -2.89 3.30
N ALA A 335 -19.19 -2.06 2.27
CA ALA A 335 -18.66 -2.30 0.92
C ALA A 335 -17.12 -2.32 0.90
N ILE A 336 -16.49 -1.30 1.48
CA ILE A 336 -15.02 -1.20 1.59
C ILE A 336 -14.44 -2.40 2.36
N LYS A 337 -15.09 -2.82 3.46
CA LYS A 337 -14.70 -4.02 4.20
C LYS A 337 -14.75 -5.27 3.32
N ARG A 338 -15.87 -5.49 2.62
CA ARG A 338 -16.10 -6.71 1.83
C ARG A 338 -15.23 -6.76 0.57
N ASP A 339 -14.92 -5.63 -0.05
CA ASP A 339 -14.01 -5.56 -1.20
C ASP A 339 -12.55 -5.98 -0.87
N GLY A 340 -12.09 -5.72 0.35
CA GLY A 340 -10.82 -6.25 0.87
C GLY A 340 -10.78 -7.78 0.93
N GLU A 341 -11.95 -8.42 1.08
CA GLU A 341 -12.13 -9.86 1.06
C GLU A 341 -12.29 -10.40 -0.38
N VAL A 342 -12.96 -9.67 -1.29
CA VAL A 342 -13.19 -10.08 -2.71
C VAL A 342 -11.89 -10.51 -3.39
N LYS A 343 -10.81 -9.73 -3.24
CA LYS A 343 -9.52 -9.98 -3.89
C LYS A 343 -8.80 -11.24 -3.40
N ASN A 344 -9.21 -11.79 -2.25
CA ASN A 344 -8.62 -12.95 -1.61
C ASN A 344 -9.60 -14.14 -1.50
N SER A 345 -10.83 -13.99 -1.99
CA SER A 345 -11.88 -15.00 -1.90
C SER A 345 -11.69 -16.09 -2.96
N VAL A 346 -11.98 -17.35 -2.57
CA VAL A 346 -12.08 -18.48 -3.51
C VAL A 346 -13.26 -18.30 -4.47
N LEU A 347 -14.29 -17.54 -4.06
CA LEU A 347 -15.45 -17.17 -4.86
C LEU A 347 -15.63 -15.64 -4.81
N PRO A 348 -15.28 -14.89 -5.88
CA PRO A 348 -15.32 -13.41 -5.86
C PRO A 348 -16.70 -12.80 -5.56
N GLN A 349 -17.79 -13.53 -5.85
CA GLN A 349 -19.16 -13.13 -5.51
C GLN A 349 -19.47 -13.13 -4.01
N LEU A 350 -18.85 -14.04 -3.24
CA LEU A 350 -19.27 -14.35 -1.87
C LEU A 350 -19.24 -13.12 -0.93
N PRO A 351 -18.25 -12.21 -0.96
CA PRO A 351 -18.28 -11.05 -0.08
C PRO A 351 -19.36 -10.02 -0.43
N LEU A 352 -19.81 -9.94 -1.69
CA LEU A 352 -20.98 -9.11 -2.06
C LEU A 352 -22.31 -9.78 -1.71
N GLU A 353 -22.39 -11.11 -1.80
CA GLU A 353 -23.53 -11.87 -1.26
C GLU A 353 -23.62 -11.67 0.26
N MET A 354 -22.49 -11.74 0.98
CA MET A 354 -22.40 -11.44 2.41
C MET A 354 -22.78 -9.98 2.71
N LEU A 355 -22.36 -9.01 1.89
CA LEU A 355 -22.78 -7.61 2.01
C LEU A 355 -24.30 -7.48 1.95
N ALA A 356 -24.94 -8.10 0.94
CA ALA A 356 -26.38 -8.03 0.76
C ALA A 356 -27.15 -8.71 1.92
N ILE A 357 -26.67 -9.87 2.38
CA ILE A 357 -27.27 -10.60 3.50
C ILE A 357 -27.11 -9.81 4.81
N GLU A 358 -25.92 -9.26 5.10
CA GLU A 358 -25.67 -8.50 6.32
C GLU A 358 -26.43 -7.18 6.34
N TRP A 359 -26.44 -6.44 5.23
CA TRP A 359 -27.14 -5.16 5.11
C TRP A 359 -28.66 -5.29 5.30
N CYS A 360 -29.28 -6.25 4.61
CA CYS A 360 -30.72 -6.46 4.68
C CYS A 360 -31.20 -7.02 6.03
N ASN A 361 -30.29 -7.53 6.89
CA ASN A 361 -30.64 -8.11 8.20
C ASN A 361 -30.22 -7.25 9.41
N GLN A 362 -29.70 -6.02 9.24
CA GLN A 362 -29.34 -5.18 10.39
C GLN A 362 -30.55 -4.86 11.28
N ASP A 363 -31.72 -4.61 10.69
CA ASP A 363 -32.93 -4.17 11.39
C ASP A 363 -33.64 -5.29 12.16
N ASN A 364 -33.52 -6.55 11.67
CA ASN A 364 -34.13 -7.75 12.27
C ASN A 364 -33.63 -8.08 13.69
N LYS A 365 -32.54 -7.48 14.15
CA LYS A 365 -32.01 -7.69 15.52
C LYS A 365 -32.75 -6.87 16.59
N THR A 366 -33.68 -6.01 16.21
CA THR A 366 -34.33 -5.04 17.11
C THR A 366 -35.68 -5.49 17.66
N THR A 367 -36.25 -6.60 17.16
CA THR A 367 -37.65 -7.00 17.39
C THR A 367 -37.84 -8.42 17.96
N THR A 368 -36.78 -9.14 18.35
CA THR A 368 -36.88 -10.49 18.94
C THR A 368 -36.27 -10.54 20.35
N LYS A 369 -36.74 -9.68 21.26
CA LYS A 369 -36.37 -9.68 22.68
C LYS A 369 -37.53 -9.45 23.66
N ASP A 370 -38.75 -9.73 23.22
CA ASP A 370 -39.91 -9.96 24.09
C ASP A 370 -40.75 -11.11 23.54
N GLU A 371 -41.70 -11.60 24.35
CA GLU A 371 -42.67 -12.68 24.03
C GLU A 371 -42.08 -14.07 23.67
N SER A 372 -41.46 -14.71 24.66
CA SER A 372 -41.68 -16.16 24.85
C SER A 372 -41.91 -16.46 26.34
N LEU A 373 -43.15 -16.78 26.70
CA LEU A 373 -43.64 -16.88 28.08
C LEU A 373 -44.34 -18.21 28.31
N VAL A 374 -44.19 -18.77 29.54
CA VAL A 374 -45.06 -19.81 30.12
C VAL A 374 -44.89 -21.22 29.48
N GLN A 375 -44.83 -22.36 30.20
CA GLN A 375 -45.04 -22.74 31.61
C GLN A 375 -43.91 -23.71 32.05
N VAL A 376 -43.65 -24.00 33.33
CA VAL A 376 -44.38 -25.00 34.15
C VAL A 376 -44.15 -24.78 35.67
N LYS A 377 -45.18 -25.11 36.45
CA LYS A 377 -45.33 -25.16 37.93
C LYS A 377 -44.32 -26.12 38.60
N ASN A 378 -43.97 -26.14 39.89
CA ASN A 378 -44.34 -25.49 41.17
C ASN A 378 -43.04 -25.49 42.04
N GLU A 379 -42.89 -25.04 43.30
CA GLU A 379 -43.82 -24.93 44.45
C GLU A 379 -43.32 -23.93 45.53
N ASN A 380 -44.20 -23.59 46.47
CA ASN A 380 -44.08 -22.52 47.47
C ASN A 380 -42.85 -22.54 48.41
N LYS A 381 -42.33 -21.33 48.70
CA LYS A 381 -42.38 -20.78 50.06
C LYS A 381 -42.25 -19.24 50.10
N GLN A 382 -43.18 -18.59 50.79
CA GLN A 382 -43.18 -17.16 51.08
C GLN A 382 -42.43 -16.88 52.41
N VAL A 383 -41.88 -15.67 52.55
CA VAL A 383 -42.26 -14.67 53.57
C VAL A 383 -41.56 -13.35 53.22
N GLU A 384 -42.25 -12.23 53.43
CA GLU A 384 -41.82 -10.88 53.06
C GLU A 384 -41.88 -9.94 54.32
N PRO A 385 -41.77 -8.61 54.21
CA PRO A 385 -40.56 -7.84 54.51
C PRO A 385 -40.58 -7.12 55.88
N LYS A 386 -39.53 -6.35 56.16
CA LYS A 386 -39.56 -5.23 57.12
C LYS A 386 -39.07 -3.93 56.49
N LYS A 387 -39.96 -2.92 56.46
CA LYS A 387 -39.59 -1.50 56.35
C LYS A 387 -39.10 -0.96 57.70
N ILE A 388 -38.26 0.07 57.65
CA ILE A 388 -38.32 1.30 58.46
C ILE A 388 -37.89 2.44 57.50
N GLU A 389 -38.22 3.69 57.82
CA GLU A 389 -38.35 4.82 56.88
C GLU A 389 -37.74 6.10 57.49
N LEU A 390 -37.66 7.20 56.72
CA LEU A 390 -37.19 8.56 57.13
C LEU A 390 -35.65 8.69 57.30
N VAL A 391 -34.97 9.84 57.12
CA VAL A 391 -35.33 11.26 56.81
C VAL A 391 -34.40 11.79 55.69
N VAL A 392 -34.77 12.86 54.97
CA VAL A 392 -33.93 13.59 54.00
C VAL A 392 -33.47 14.94 54.57
N GLU A 393 -32.20 15.31 54.40
CA GLU A 393 -31.78 16.74 54.36
C GLU A 393 -30.46 16.95 53.56
N ASN A 394 -30.14 18.22 53.25
CA ASN A 394 -29.17 18.65 52.22
C ASN A 394 -27.74 18.89 52.80
N THR A 395 -26.62 19.01 52.06
CA THR A 395 -26.33 20.08 51.07
C THR A 395 -25.01 19.86 50.28
N ILE A 396 -25.12 19.97 48.95
CA ILE A 396 -24.23 20.48 47.85
C ILE A 396 -22.80 21.05 48.16
N GLN A 397 -21.93 21.00 47.12
CA GLN A 397 -20.73 21.84 46.77
C GLN A 397 -19.33 21.25 47.09
N GLN A 398 -18.27 21.44 46.27
CA GLN A 398 -18.13 21.88 44.85
C GLN A 398 -16.78 21.39 44.27
N THR A 399 -16.57 21.52 42.95
CA THR A 399 -15.31 21.17 42.24
C THR A 399 -14.74 22.36 41.47
N GLU A 400 -13.42 22.58 41.53
CA GLU A 400 -12.71 23.57 40.71
C GLU A 400 -11.46 22.99 40.01
N THR A 401 -11.05 23.65 38.92
CA THR A 401 -9.94 23.30 38.02
C THR A 401 -8.65 24.03 38.37
N ILE A 402 -7.49 23.48 38.00
CA ILE A 402 -6.18 24.15 38.09
C ILE A 402 -5.39 23.94 36.79
N GLU A 403 -4.80 25.03 36.29
CA GLU A 403 -3.86 25.07 35.14
C GLU A 403 -2.45 25.52 35.60
N PRO A 404 -1.40 25.44 34.74
CA PRO A 404 -0.01 25.30 35.20
C PRO A 404 0.70 26.60 35.62
N LYS A 405 1.87 26.44 36.25
CA LYS A 405 2.83 27.52 36.56
C LYS A 405 4.23 27.25 36.00
N LYS A 406 5.00 28.33 35.85
CA LYS A 406 6.33 28.40 35.23
C LYS A 406 7.46 28.24 36.26
N GLU A 407 8.64 27.89 35.76
CA GLU A 407 9.93 27.95 36.45
C GLU A 407 10.65 29.29 36.19
N GLU A 408 11.68 29.60 36.99
CA GLU A 408 12.54 30.78 36.84
C GLU A 408 14.00 30.43 37.19
N ASN A 409 14.98 31.17 36.64
CA ASN A 409 16.39 30.75 36.52
C ASN A 409 17.23 30.86 37.81
N ILE A 410 18.27 30.01 37.93
CA ILE A 410 19.53 30.31 38.65
C ILE A 410 20.74 29.84 37.82
N GLU A 411 21.83 30.62 37.88
CA GLU A 411 23.14 30.44 37.22
C GLU A 411 24.23 30.24 38.33
N ILE A 412 25.43 29.67 38.14
CA ILE A 412 26.21 29.31 36.93
C ILE A 412 26.58 27.79 36.97
N THR A 413 27.74 27.20 36.59
CA THR A 413 29.12 27.62 36.26
C THR A 413 29.79 26.62 35.28
N THR A 414 30.92 27.00 34.69
CA THR A 414 31.74 26.19 33.76
C THR A 414 32.63 25.15 34.44
N GLU A 415 32.82 23.97 33.82
CA GLU A 415 34.15 23.45 33.47
C GLU A 415 34.10 22.28 32.44
N THR A 416 35.27 21.83 31.97
CA THR A 416 35.43 21.02 30.74
C THR A 416 35.29 19.51 30.93
N ALA A 417 34.64 18.83 29.97
CA ALA A 417 34.55 17.37 29.91
C ALA A 417 35.59 16.74 28.96
N PRO A 418 36.36 15.72 29.38
CA PRO A 418 36.98 14.74 28.51
C PRO A 418 36.01 13.59 28.15
N GLU A 419 36.35 12.81 27.13
CA GLU A 419 35.50 11.73 26.60
C GLU A 419 35.40 10.50 27.53
N THR A 420 34.22 9.88 27.62
CA THR A 420 34.10 8.47 28.05
C THR A 420 32.93 7.76 27.37
N LYS A 421 33.08 6.45 27.17
CA LYS A 421 32.12 5.57 26.49
C LYS A 421 30.84 5.42 27.31
N LYS A 422 29.67 5.42 26.65
CA LYS A 422 28.40 5.05 27.28
C LYS A 422 28.08 3.59 27.01
N GLU A 423 28.08 2.78 28.07
CA GLU A 423 27.33 1.53 28.10
C GLU A 423 25.83 1.84 28.11
N ILE A 424 25.00 0.94 27.57
CA ILE A 424 23.55 1.09 27.54
C ILE A 424 22.96 0.30 28.72
N ILE A 425 22.13 0.97 29.51
CA ILE A 425 21.51 0.43 30.72
C ILE A 425 20.29 -0.43 30.35
N GLU A 426 20.24 -1.67 30.83
CA GLU A 426 19.04 -2.51 30.76
C GLU A 426 18.01 -2.08 31.83
N PRO A 427 16.71 -1.96 31.50
CA PRO A 427 15.67 -1.70 32.48
C PRO A 427 15.33 -2.98 33.27
N VAL A 428 15.39 -2.90 34.59
CA VAL A 428 15.15 -4.03 35.50
C VAL A 428 13.67 -4.43 35.54
N LEU A 429 13.39 -5.72 35.37
CA LEU A 429 12.11 -6.36 35.70
C LEU A 429 12.33 -7.48 36.71
N ASN A 430 11.92 -7.25 37.96
CA ASN A 430 12.16 -8.16 39.07
C ASN A 430 11.13 -9.30 39.14
N THR A 431 11.54 -10.50 38.73
CA THR A 431 11.07 -11.75 39.34
C THR A 431 12.28 -12.63 39.65
N PRO A 432 12.28 -13.43 40.74
CA PRO A 432 13.41 -14.28 41.08
C PRO A 432 13.51 -15.45 40.10
N ALA A 433 14.33 -15.28 39.06
CA ALA A 433 14.61 -16.32 38.07
C ALA A 433 15.19 -17.56 38.76
N ASN A 434 14.44 -18.66 38.75
CA ASN A 434 14.85 -19.89 39.39
C ASN A 434 15.80 -20.62 38.41
N ASN A 435 17.11 -20.42 38.56
CA ASN A 435 18.15 -20.94 37.67
C ASN A 435 18.38 -22.47 37.81
N ALA A 436 17.30 -23.23 37.89
CA ALA A 436 17.31 -24.66 37.64
C ALA A 436 17.62 -24.91 36.14
N PRO A 437 18.43 -25.93 35.81
CA PRO A 437 18.65 -26.29 34.42
C PRO A 437 17.38 -26.95 33.85
N VAL A 438 16.78 -26.33 32.84
CA VAL A 438 15.58 -26.87 32.19
C VAL A 438 15.93 -28.13 31.41
N SER A 439 15.18 -29.22 31.63
CA SER A 439 15.38 -30.49 30.92
C SER A 439 14.68 -30.50 29.56
N LYS A 440 15.17 -31.32 28.63
CA LYS A 440 14.51 -31.50 27.31
C LYS A 440 13.06 -31.97 27.46
N GLU A 441 12.79 -32.87 28.40
CA GLU A 441 11.44 -33.35 28.72
C GLU A 441 10.52 -32.23 29.22
N GLN A 442 11.03 -31.26 29.99
CA GLN A 442 10.23 -30.11 30.43
C GLN A 442 9.82 -29.20 29.27
N VAL A 443 10.69 -29.02 28.27
CA VAL A 443 10.38 -28.27 27.04
C VAL A 443 9.37 -29.02 26.19
N GLU A 444 9.55 -30.32 25.99
CA GLU A 444 8.66 -31.17 25.18
C GLU A 444 7.25 -31.26 25.79
N ASN A 445 7.13 -31.46 27.11
CA ASN A 445 5.83 -31.47 27.79
C ASN A 445 5.09 -30.11 27.71
N ASN A 446 5.82 -28.99 27.74
CA ASN A 446 5.23 -27.65 27.64
C ASN A 446 5.08 -27.13 26.20
N TRP A 447 5.58 -27.86 25.18
CA TRP A 447 5.56 -27.42 23.78
C TRP A 447 4.15 -27.05 23.30
N SER A 448 3.15 -27.84 23.69
CA SER A 448 1.74 -27.56 23.34
C SER A 448 1.18 -26.27 23.95
N ASN A 449 1.72 -25.79 25.07
CA ASN A 449 1.36 -24.53 25.70
C ASN A 449 2.14 -23.36 25.09
N ILE A 450 3.42 -23.57 24.78
CA ILE A 450 4.29 -22.61 24.08
C ILE A 450 3.69 -22.25 22.72
N ILE A 451 3.26 -23.24 21.94
CA ILE A 451 2.63 -23.02 20.62
C ILE A 451 1.32 -22.25 20.76
N LYS A 452 0.47 -22.53 21.76
CA LYS A 452 -0.78 -21.78 22.01
C LYS A 452 -0.56 -20.33 22.43
N ALA A 453 0.48 -20.06 23.23
CA ALA A 453 0.85 -18.68 23.55
C ALA A 453 1.32 -17.93 22.29
N LEU A 454 2.10 -18.60 21.43
CA LEU A 454 2.53 -18.03 20.15
C LEU A 454 1.38 -17.76 19.18
N GLU A 455 0.32 -18.60 19.20
CA GLU A 455 -0.90 -18.38 18.41
C GLU A 455 -1.63 -17.08 18.75
N ILE A 456 -1.46 -16.59 19.99
CA ILE A 456 -2.09 -15.35 20.46
C ILE A 456 -1.18 -14.13 20.20
N GLU A 457 0.12 -14.23 20.50
CA GLU A 457 1.05 -13.08 20.43
C GLU A 457 1.76 -12.91 19.08
N ALA A 458 1.91 -13.99 18.28
CA ALA A 458 2.60 -13.97 17.00
C ALA A 458 2.06 -15.04 16.01
N PRO A 459 0.81 -14.91 15.52
CA PRO A 459 0.17 -15.91 14.65
C PRO A 459 1.03 -16.32 13.43
N SER A 460 1.68 -15.36 12.77
CA SER A 460 2.54 -15.58 11.60
C SER A 460 3.80 -16.40 11.89
N MET A 461 4.30 -16.39 13.13
CA MET A 461 5.48 -17.16 13.53
C MET A 461 5.13 -18.58 14.00
N THR A 462 3.87 -18.80 14.37
CA THR A 462 3.40 -20.10 14.88
C THR A 462 3.60 -21.21 13.87
N PHE A 463 3.29 -20.98 12.59
CA PHE A 463 3.47 -21.97 11.54
C PHE A 463 4.93 -22.44 11.44
N ILE A 464 5.87 -21.48 11.44
CA ILE A 464 7.31 -21.76 11.37
C ILE A 464 7.77 -22.53 12.61
N LEU A 465 7.32 -22.16 13.81
CA LEU A 465 7.69 -22.84 15.05
C LEU A 465 7.06 -24.23 15.19
N LYS A 466 5.84 -24.46 14.67
CA LYS A 466 5.21 -25.80 14.57
C LYS A 466 6.01 -26.77 13.69
N MET A 467 6.76 -26.28 12.71
CA MET A 467 7.65 -27.09 11.87
C MET A 467 9.06 -27.27 12.46
N ALA A 468 9.40 -26.57 13.54
CA ALA A 468 10.71 -26.68 14.20
C ALA A 468 10.80 -27.92 15.11
N LYS A 469 11.99 -28.51 15.19
CA LYS A 469 12.26 -29.72 15.98
C LYS A 469 13.31 -29.41 17.06
N ILE A 470 13.03 -29.78 18.32
CA ILE A 470 13.95 -29.59 19.44
C ILE A 470 15.13 -30.56 19.30
N GLN A 471 16.30 -30.05 18.92
CA GLN A 471 17.52 -30.87 18.87
C GLN A 471 18.05 -31.11 20.28
N ASN A 472 18.41 -30.04 20.99
CA ASN A 472 19.16 -30.08 22.23
C ASN A 472 18.66 -29.03 23.23
N VAL A 473 18.87 -29.29 24.52
CA VAL A 473 18.60 -28.33 25.61
C VAL A 473 19.74 -28.46 26.61
N GLN A 474 20.58 -27.42 26.73
CA GLN A 474 21.75 -27.39 27.61
C GLN A 474 21.97 -25.98 28.16
N ASN A 475 22.23 -25.84 29.46
CA ASN A 475 22.50 -24.55 30.13
C ASN A 475 21.44 -23.46 29.82
N ASN A 476 20.17 -23.88 29.77
CA ASN A 476 19.01 -23.06 29.35
C ASN A 476 19.08 -22.48 27.92
N VAL A 477 20.00 -22.96 27.08
CA VAL A 477 19.97 -22.76 25.63
C VAL A 477 19.17 -23.90 25.00
N ILE A 478 18.17 -23.55 24.19
CA ILE A 478 17.33 -24.49 23.42
C ILE A 478 17.70 -24.38 21.94
N THR A 479 18.22 -25.48 21.38
CA THR A 479 18.56 -25.57 19.96
C THR A 479 17.36 -26.12 19.18
N LEU A 480 16.73 -25.27 18.37
CA LEU A 480 15.64 -25.63 17.48
C LEU A 480 16.15 -25.78 16.04
N SER A 481 15.76 -26.83 15.33
CA SER A 481 16.13 -27.02 13.93
C SER A 481 14.95 -26.88 12.99
N VAL A 482 15.17 -26.23 11.86
CA VAL A 482 14.18 -26.02 10.78
C VAL A 482 14.67 -26.56 9.43
N GLU A 483 13.70 -26.90 8.58
CA GLU A 483 13.94 -27.58 7.29
C GLU A 483 14.29 -26.62 6.12
N TYR A 484 14.23 -25.30 6.35
CA TYR A 484 14.47 -24.28 5.32
C TYR A 484 15.28 -23.11 5.87
N SER A 485 16.23 -22.59 5.09
CA SER A 485 17.05 -21.42 5.43
C SER A 485 16.23 -20.18 5.81
N PHE A 486 15.16 -19.87 5.07
CA PHE A 486 14.32 -18.70 5.36
C PHE A 486 13.59 -18.80 6.71
N HIS A 487 13.23 -20.01 7.17
CA HIS A 487 12.69 -20.21 8.52
C HIS A 487 13.73 -19.86 9.58
N LYS A 488 15.00 -20.23 9.35
CA LYS A 488 16.11 -19.93 10.26
C LYS A 488 16.38 -18.43 10.31
N GLU A 489 16.43 -17.75 9.16
CA GLU A 489 16.56 -16.29 9.09
C GLU A 489 15.43 -15.60 9.86
N LYS A 490 14.16 -15.96 9.59
CA LYS A 490 13.00 -15.32 10.20
C LYS A 490 12.91 -15.52 11.71
N LEU A 491 13.25 -16.71 12.21
CA LEU A 491 13.33 -16.98 13.66
C LEU A 491 14.54 -16.32 14.33
N SER A 492 15.63 -16.05 13.59
CA SER A 492 16.87 -15.47 14.12
C SER A 492 16.87 -13.94 14.16
N GLU A 493 15.88 -13.27 13.55
CA GLU A 493 15.67 -11.83 13.71
C GLU A 493 15.55 -11.46 15.20
N ASN A 494 16.36 -10.51 15.69
CA ASN A 494 16.44 -10.17 17.12
C ASN A 494 15.08 -9.92 17.78
N VAL A 495 14.17 -9.18 17.12
CA VAL A 495 12.82 -8.88 17.63
C VAL A 495 11.95 -10.13 17.74
N THR A 496 12.07 -11.04 16.76
CA THR A 496 11.34 -12.31 16.72
C THR A 496 11.89 -13.26 17.79
N LYS A 497 13.22 -13.42 17.85
CA LYS A 497 13.92 -14.23 18.83
C LYS A 497 13.59 -13.82 20.27
N GLN A 498 13.65 -12.53 20.59
CA GLN A 498 13.29 -12.01 21.92
C GLN A 498 11.84 -12.32 22.32
N LYS A 499 10.87 -12.25 21.39
CA LYS A 499 9.48 -12.63 21.68
C LYS A 499 9.35 -14.12 22.03
N ILE A 500 10.01 -14.99 21.25
CA ILE A 500 9.96 -16.43 21.50
C ILE A 500 10.68 -16.75 22.82
N GLU A 501 11.85 -16.16 23.08
CA GLU A 501 12.56 -16.29 24.36
C GLU A 501 11.69 -15.84 25.55
N ASN A 502 10.96 -14.72 25.45
CA ASN A 502 10.03 -14.26 26.48
C ASN A 502 8.88 -15.25 26.74
N ILE A 503 8.26 -15.81 25.69
CA ILE A 503 7.18 -16.80 25.84
C ILE A 503 7.71 -18.09 26.51
N PHE A 504 8.92 -18.52 26.16
CA PHE A 504 9.59 -19.65 26.83
C PHE A 504 9.93 -19.33 28.29
N ASN A 505 10.42 -18.12 28.60
CA ASN A 505 10.69 -17.66 29.96
C ASN A 505 9.43 -17.70 30.84
N THR A 506 8.31 -17.21 30.32
CA THR A 506 7.02 -17.16 31.02
C THR A 506 6.46 -18.56 31.33
N ILE A 507 6.66 -19.53 30.43
CA ILE A 507 6.11 -20.89 30.57
C ILE A 507 7.05 -21.83 31.33
N LEU A 508 8.37 -21.66 31.21
CA LEU A 508 9.38 -22.53 31.82
C LEU A 508 9.99 -21.96 33.12
N GLY A 509 9.63 -20.73 33.51
CA GLY A 509 10.01 -20.11 34.80
C GLY A 509 11.51 -19.82 34.97
N SER A 510 12.28 -19.91 33.89
CA SER A 510 13.74 -19.86 33.85
C SER A 510 14.20 -18.97 32.70
N GLN A 511 15.38 -18.34 32.79
CA GLN A 511 15.91 -17.53 31.69
C GLN A 511 16.45 -18.43 30.56
N ILE A 512 15.72 -18.50 29.45
CA ILE A 512 16.00 -19.28 28.24
C ILE A 512 16.70 -18.42 27.19
N ARG A 513 17.56 -19.06 26.39
CA ARG A 513 18.03 -18.55 25.08
C ARG A 513 17.71 -19.54 23.97
N ILE A 514 17.46 -19.05 22.76
CA ILE A 514 17.08 -19.89 21.62
C ILE A 514 18.10 -19.77 20.49
N GLU A 515 18.57 -20.90 19.98
CA GLU A 515 19.43 -20.99 18.80
C GLU A 515 18.72 -21.77 17.69
N ILE A 516 18.75 -21.24 16.47
CA ILE A 516 18.08 -21.86 15.33
C ILE A 516 19.11 -22.43 14.34
N THR A 517 19.09 -23.75 14.21
CA THR A 517 19.92 -24.52 13.27
C THR A 517 19.11 -24.89 12.02
N GLU A 518 19.82 -25.20 10.94
CA GLU A 518 19.25 -25.70 9.69
C GLU A 518 19.59 -27.18 9.55
N ILE A 519 18.66 -27.99 9.06
CA ILE A 519 18.87 -29.43 8.91
C ILE A 519 19.69 -29.70 7.63
N THR A 520 20.99 -29.48 7.69
CA THR A 520 21.93 -29.78 6.59
C THR A 520 22.16 -31.29 6.49
N GLY A 521 21.32 -31.98 5.71
CA GLY A 521 21.45 -33.43 5.47
C GLY A 521 21.01 -33.82 4.06
N GLU A 522 21.88 -34.52 3.33
CA GLU A 522 21.57 -35.01 1.99
C GLU A 522 20.48 -36.09 2.01
N LYS A 523 19.25 -35.71 1.64
CA LYS A 523 18.26 -36.64 1.09
C LYS A 523 17.67 -36.08 -0.19
N LYS A 524 17.91 -36.78 -1.29
CA LYS A 524 17.19 -36.57 -2.56
C LYS A 524 15.69 -36.74 -2.30
N ILE A 525 14.88 -35.84 -2.86
CA ILE A 525 13.43 -35.94 -2.79
C ILE A 525 12.97 -37.02 -3.77
N GLU A 526 12.81 -38.24 -3.29
CA GLU A 526 11.78 -39.12 -3.85
C GLU A 526 10.44 -38.57 -3.39
N ALA A 527 9.60 -38.14 -4.33
CA ALA A 527 8.32 -37.49 -4.06
C ALA A 527 7.32 -38.50 -3.45
N ASN A 528 7.35 -38.60 -2.13
CA ASN A 528 6.58 -39.58 -1.39
C ASN A 528 5.26 -38.93 -0.91
N ASN A 529 4.11 -39.45 -1.36
CA ASN A 529 2.79 -38.82 -1.22
C ASN A 529 2.42 -38.43 0.23
N ASN A 530 3.03 -39.07 1.23
CA ASN A 530 2.88 -38.73 2.64
C ASN A 530 3.33 -37.29 2.98
N GLN A 531 4.34 -36.73 2.32
CA GLN A 531 4.73 -35.32 2.56
C GLN A 531 3.67 -34.34 2.04
N LEU A 532 3.11 -34.61 0.87
CA LEU A 532 2.01 -33.84 0.29
C LEU A 532 0.74 -33.94 1.14
N ASN A 533 0.38 -35.13 1.61
CA ASN A 533 -0.73 -35.33 2.55
C ASN A 533 -0.52 -34.60 3.88
N ASN A 534 0.70 -34.62 4.45
CA ASN A 534 1.00 -33.86 5.66
C ASN A 534 0.89 -32.35 5.44
N LEU A 535 1.33 -31.85 4.28
CA LEU A 535 1.21 -30.42 3.94
C LEU A 535 -0.25 -30.00 3.76
N ALA A 536 -1.05 -30.80 3.04
CA ALA A 536 -2.48 -30.58 2.86
C ALA A 536 -3.22 -30.60 4.20
N THR A 537 -2.95 -31.61 5.05
CA THR A 537 -3.58 -31.75 6.37
C THR A 537 -3.21 -30.59 7.30
N ALA A 538 -1.97 -30.10 7.26
CA ALA A 538 -1.55 -28.91 8.00
C ALA A 538 -2.21 -27.60 7.52
N LEU A 539 -2.77 -27.59 6.30
CA LEU A 539 -3.55 -26.51 5.70
C LEU A 539 -5.06 -26.77 5.72
N GLY A 540 -5.52 -27.84 6.40
CA GLY A 540 -6.94 -28.21 6.52
C GLY A 540 -7.56 -28.86 5.28
N GLY A 541 -6.78 -29.19 4.26
CA GLY A 541 -7.23 -29.86 3.05
C GLY A 541 -6.89 -31.36 3.01
N GLN A 542 -7.58 -32.10 2.15
CA GLN A 542 -7.28 -33.50 1.83
C GLN A 542 -6.99 -33.63 0.32
N ILE A 543 -5.98 -34.41 -0.04
CA ILE A 543 -5.70 -34.74 -1.44
C ILE A 543 -6.63 -35.88 -1.88
N LEU A 544 -7.39 -35.63 -2.93
CA LEU A 544 -8.08 -36.66 -3.71
C LEU A 544 -7.13 -37.14 -4.81
N ASN A 545 -6.99 -38.46 -4.95
CA ASN A 545 -6.17 -39.11 -5.98
C ASN A 545 -6.97 -39.33 -7.27
#